data_AF-A0A6B3CU01-F1
#
_entry.id   AF-A0A6B3CU01-F1
#
_cell.length_a   1.000
_cell.length_b   1.000
_cell.length_c   1.000
_cell.angle_alpha   90.00
_cell.angle_beta   90.00
_cell.angle_gamma   90.00
#
_symmetry.space_group_name_H-M   'P 1'
#
loop_
_entity.id
_entity.type
_entity.pdbx_description
1 polymer ?
#
loop_
_entity_poly.entity_id
_entity_poly.type
_entity_poly.pdbx_seq_one_letter_code
_entity_poly.pdbx_strand_id
1 'polypeptide(L)' 'AVVNTCGFVEAAKKDSVDALLEANDLKGHGRTQAVVAVGCMAERYGKELADALPEADGVLGFDDYADISDRLQTILSG' A
#
# COMPACT_ATOMS: atom_id res chain seq x y z
N ALA A 1 3.42 7.00 2.94
CA ALA A 1 3.77 5.78 3.68
C ALA A 1 3.79 4.63 2.69
N VAL A 2 4.84 3.81 2.74
CA VAL A 2 4.91 2.56 1.98
C VAL A 2 4.80 1.44 3.00
N VAL A 3 3.76 0.61 2.91
CA VAL A 3 3.46 -0.45 3.87
C VAL A 3 3.73 -1.79 3.21
N ASN A 4 4.69 -2.55 3.74
CA ASN A 4 5.00 -3.88 3.27
C ASN A 4 4.04 -4.90 3.90
N THR A 5 3.26 -5.56 3.07
CA THR A 5 2.13 -6.40 3.45
C THR A 5 2.46 -7.89 3.31
N CYS A 6 1.95 -8.69 4.25
CA CYS A 6 2.07 -10.15 4.19
C CYS A 6 0.82 -10.76 3.54
N GLY A 7 1.01 -11.64 2.55
CA GLY A 7 -0.07 -12.35 1.85
C GLY A 7 -0.26 -13.81 2.29
N PHE A 8 0.42 -14.26 3.34
CA PHE A 8 0.51 -15.68 3.71
C PHE A 8 -0.10 -16.02 5.07
N VAL A 9 0.35 -15.34 6.14
CA VAL A 9 -0.09 -15.64 7.50
C VAL A 9 -1.34 -14.82 7.81
N GLU A 10 -2.44 -15.47 8.19
CA GLU A 10 -3.74 -14.81 8.40
C GLU A 10 -3.68 -13.65 9.41
N ALA A 11 -2.99 -13.83 10.54
CA ALA A 11 -2.78 -12.75 11.50
C ALA A 11 -2.03 -11.56 10.87
N ALA A 12 -0.95 -11.84 10.15
CA ALA A 12 -0.16 -10.80 9.49
C ALA A 12 -0.90 -10.12 8.33
N LYS A 13 -1.83 -10.81 7.65
CA LYS A 13 -2.72 -10.18 6.67
C LYS A 13 -3.58 -9.12 7.33
N LYS A 14 -4.19 -9.45 8.47
CA LYS A 14 -4.97 -8.49 9.24
C LYS A 14 -4.12 -7.32 9.70
N ASP A 15 -2.97 -7.59 10.30
CA ASP A 15 -2.03 -6.54 10.76
C ASP A 15 -1.58 -5.64 9.59
N SER A 16 -1.42 -6.19 8.38
CA SER A 16 -1.07 -5.43 7.18
C SER A 16 -2.18 -4.46 6.76
N VAL A 17 -3.45 -4.87 6.86
CA VAL A 17 -4.60 -4.01 6.57
C VAL A 17 -4.75 -2.94 7.64
N ASP A 18 -4.64 -3.31 8.91
CA ASP A 18 -4.71 -2.36 10.03
C ASP A 18 -3.60 -1.29 9.88
N ALA A 19 -2.38 -1.69 9.52
CA ALA A 19 -1.28 -0.76 9.28
C ALA A 19 -1.51 0.19 8.09
N LEU A 20 -2.20 -0.26 7.04
CA LEU A 20 -2.58 0.60 5.91
C LEU A 20 -3.61 1.65 6.34
N LEU A 21 -4.61 1.25 7.13
CA LEU A 21 -5.63 2.14 7.67
C LEU A 21 -5.02 3.18 8.63
N GLU A 22 -4.17 2.73 9.57
CA GLU A 22 -3.45 3.63 10.48
C GLU A 22 -2.57 4.63 9.70
N ALA A 23 -1.91 4.18 8.63
CA ALA A 23 -1.12 5.06 7.78
C ALA A 23 -2.00 6.09 7.05
N ASN A 24 -3.21 5.70 6.64
CA ASN A 24 -4.16 6.60 5.99
C ASN A 24 -4.73 7.63 6.96
N ASP A 25 -4.99 7.27 8.21
CA ASP A 25 -5.45 8.21 9.25
C ASP A 25 -4.42 9.31 9.53
N LEU A 26 -3.13 9.06 9.25
CA LEU A 26 -2.07 10.06 9.35
C LEU A 26 -2.06 11.06 8.18
N LYS A 27 -2.86 10.85 7.13
CA LYS A 27 -3.03 11.82 6.04
C LYS A 27 -3.72 13.07 6.58
N GLY A 28 -3.30 14.25 6.09
CA GLY A 28 -3.80 15.54 6.58
C GLY A 28 -3.12 16.06 7.85
N HIS A 29 -2.37 15.23 8.58
CA HIS A 29 -1.50 15.67 9.68
C HIS A 29 -0.07 16.05 9.22
N GLY A 30 0.09 16.31 7.92
CA GLY A 30 1.26 16.95 7.31
C GLY A 30 2.42 16.02 6.93
N ARG A 31 2.52 14.81 7.48
CA ARG A 31 3.62 13.87 7.17
C ARG A 31 3.27 12.82 6.11
N THR A 32 2.04 12.31 6.12
CA THR A 32 1.62 11.30 5.13
C THR A 32 0.85 12.00 4.01
N GLN A 33 1.38 11.91 2.79
CA GLN A 33 0.75 12.46 1.59
C GLN A 33 -0.04 11.38 0.83
N ALA A 34 0.54 10.18 0.71
CA ALA A 34 -0.07 9.01 0.10
C ALA A 34 0.26 7.74 0.91
N VAL A 35 -0.53 6.68 0.78
CA VAL A 35 -0.36 5.36 1.37
C VAL A 35 -0.31 4.33 0.25
N VAL A 36 0.76 3.53 0.22
CA VAL A 36 0.98 2.55 -0.85
C VAL A 36 1.22 1.18 -0.24
N ALA A 37 0.44 0.19 -0.66
CA ALA A 37 0.63 -1.20 -0.28
C ALA A 37 1.66 -1.86 -1.21
N VAL A 38 2.64 -2.52 -0.63
CA VAL A 38 3.65 -3.31 -1.36
C VAL A 38 3.79 -4.67 -0.70
N GLY A 39 4.55 -5.59 -1.28
CA GLY A 39 4.83 -6.89 -0.68
C GLY A 39 3.90 -7.99 -1.15
N CYS A 40 3.86 -9.09 -0.38
CA CYS A 40 3.26 -10.35 -0.84
C CYS A 40 1.74 -10.28 -1.03
N MET A 41 1.04 -9.43 -0.26
CA MET A 41 -0.40 -9.25 -0.46
C MET A 41 -0.68 -8.44 -1.73
N ALA A 42 0.07 -7.35 -1.93
CA ALA A 42 -0.02 -6.52 -3.13
C ALA A 42 0.28 -7.31 -4.41
N GLU A 43 1.29 -8.19 -4.37
CA GLU A 43 1.63 -9.07 -5.49
C GLU A 43 0.51 -10.08 -5.80
N ARG A 44 0.00 -10.75 -4.77
CA ARG A 44 -0.91 -11.88 -4.95
C ARG A 44 -2.37 -11.48 -5.17
N TYR A 45 -2.79 -10.37 -4.56
CA TYR A 45 -4.18 -9.94 -4.46
C TYR A 45 -4.34 -8.47 -4.87
N GLY A 46 -3.45 -7.95 -5.73
CA GLY A 46 -3.34 -6.50 -5.95
C GLY A 46 -4.64 -5.85 -6.41
N LYS A 47 -5.39 -6.54 -7.28
CA LYS A 47 -6.69 -6.06 -7.76
C LYS A 47 -7.74 -6.07 -6.65
N GLU A 48 -7.88 -7.21 -5.95
CA GLU A 48 -8.84 -7.33 -4.87
C GLU A 48 -8.53 -6.37 -3.72
N LEU A 49 -7.25 -6.13 -3.43
CA LEU A 49 -6.80 -5.18 -2.43
C LEU A 49 -7.15 -3.75 -2.83
N ALA A 50 -6.90 -3.37 -4.08
CA ALA A 50 -7.27 -2.04 -4.58
C ALA A 50 -8.81 -1.82 -4.59
N ASP A 51 -9.58 -2.86 -4.92
CA ASP A 51 -11.05 -2.78 -4.91
C ASP A 51 -11.62 -2.72 -3.49
N ALA A 52 -11.00 -3.43 -2.54
CA ALA A 52 -11.51 -3.55 -1.16
C ALA A 52 -10.97 -2.49 -0.19
N LEU A 53 -9.85 -1.84 -0.50
CA LEU A 53 -9.15 -0.90 0.38
C LEU A 53 -8.81 0.41 -0.34
N PRO A 54 -9.81 1.27 -0.59
CA PRO A 54 -9.61 2.56 -1.26
C PRO A 54 -8.74 3.55 -0.48
N GLU A 55 -8.46 3.29 0.81
CA GLU A 55 -7.53 4.05 1.65
C GLU A 55 -6.06 3.92 1.20
N ALA A 56 -5.73 2.87 0.44
CA ALA A 56 -4.45 2.76 -0.23
C ALA A 56 -4.51 3.51 -1.59
N ASP A 57 -3.72 4.57 -1.72
CA ASP A 57 -3.59 5.34 -2.97
C ASP A 57 -2.87 4.58 -4.08
N GLY A 58 -2.21 3.47 -3.74
CA GLY A 58 -1.56 2.59 -4.70
C GLY A 58 -1.29 1.20 -4.15
N VAL A 59 -1.26 0.24 -5.06
CA VAL A 59 -0.86 -1.14 -4.79
C VAL A 59 0.21 -1.50 -5.81
N LEU A 60 1.43 -1.78 -5.35
CA LEU A 60 2.57 -2.07 -6.21
C LEU A 60 3.08 -3.49 -5.96
N GLY A 61 3.15 -4.28 -7.03
CA GLY A 61 3.70 -5.63 -7.02
C GLY A 61 5.23 -5.63 -7.12
N PHE A 62 5.83 -6.80 -7.19
CA PHE A 62 7.30 -6.92 -7.28
C PHE A 62 7.85 -6.38 -8.59
N ASP A 63 7.09 -6.45 -9.69
CA ASP A 63 7.49 -5.91 -10.99
C ASP A 63 7.67 -4.38 -10.97
N ASP A 64 7.00 -3.68 -10.05
CA ASP A 64 7.13 -2.23 -9.90
C ASP A 64 8.36 -1.81 -9.09
N TYR A 65 9.09 -2.76 -8.46
CA TYR A 65 10.17 -2.42 -7.54
C TYR A 65 11.37 -1.79 -8.24
N ALA A 66 11.64 -2.19 -9.48
CA ALA A 66 12.72 -1.62 -10.28
C ALA A 66 12.54 -0.10 -10.49
N ASP A 67 11.28 0.32 -10.66
CA ASP A 67 10.90 1.70 -10.96
C ASP A 67 10.12 2.34 -9.80
N ILE A 68 10.29 1.83 -8.57
CA ILE A 68 9.43 2.20 -7.43
C ILE A 68 9.46 3.70 -7.13
N SER A 69 10.61 4.35 -7.34
CA SER A 69 10.74 5.80 -7.15
C SER A 69 9.82 6.58 -8.10
N ASP A 70 9.76 6.18 -9.37
CA ASP A 70 8.94 6.83 -10.39
C ASP A 70 7.45 6.53 -10.18
N ARG A 71 7.13 5.30 -9.77
CA ARG A 71 5.77 4.91 -9.38
C ARG A 71 5.26 5.76 -8.22
N LEU A 72 6.06 5.90 -7.16
CA LEU A 72 5.70 6.72 -6.00
C LEU A 72 5.58 8.21 -6.35
N GLN A 73 6.45 8.74 -7.22
CA GLN A 73 6.33 10.11 -7.72
C GLN A 73 5.00 10.32 -8.45
N THR A 74 4.61 9.38 -9.32
CA THR A 74 3.34 9.42 -10.07
C THR A 74 2.14 9.45 -9.12
N ILE A 75 2.17 8.64 -8.05
CA ILE A 75 1.09 8.63 -7.05
C ILE A 75 1.03 9.97 -6.29
N LEU A 76 2.18 10.56 -5.96
CA LEU A 76 2.24 11.84 -5.25
C LEU A 76 1.81 13.04 -6.12
N SER A 77 1.98 12.96 -7.44
CA SER A 77 1.57 14.02 -8.35
C SER A 77 0.07 14.04 -8.67
N GLY A 78 -0.66 12.96 -8.37
CA GLY A 78 -2.00 12.71 -8.91
C GLY A 78 -1.97 12.47 -10.42
#